data_AF-F9UAF4-F1
#
_entry.id   AF-F9UAF4-F1
#
_cell.length_a   1.000
_cell.length_b   1.000
_cell.length_c   1.000
_cell.angle_alpha   90.00
_cell.angle_beta   90.00
_cell.angle_gamma   90.00
#
_symmetry.space_group_name_H-M   'P 1'
#
loop_
_entity.id
_entity.type
_entity.pdbx_description
1 polymer ?
#
loop_
_entity_poly.entity_id
_entity_poly.type
_entity_poly.pdbx_seq_one_letter_code
_entity_poly.pdbx_strand_id
1 'polypeptide(L)'
;MSIAKAGQRIASLADWEQYAPPKSPRHWVDGRSAKEVARAWLEGGGITMPQEVLAMLSGHPRFDGLLSWDAEPEARLRFDAFPGEPRNSDLLVIADDSFGPYLLAVEAKADETYGDTLADVLAAALEQRIENPRSNRIARIDGLATLLLRPRCAGQPKAGDLRYQLFTACAGALAEAHRRRSARAIMLVHEFITSATSDVKHARNASDLRSFLSRISGQGETLLHDGELQGPFVFPPYAGVELFVGKVARNLR
;
A
#
# COMPACT_ATOMS: atom_id res chain seq x y z
N MET A 1 -15.13 -3.76 14.47
CA MET A 1 -14.49 -2.45 14.65
C MET A 1 -13.50 -2.55 15.78
N SER A 2 -12.32 -3.02 15.41
CA SER A 2 -11.19 -3.14 16.32
C SER A 2 -9.90 -3.05 15.52
N ILE A 3 -8.89 -2.46 16.14
CA ILE A 3 -7.50 -2.60 15.70
C ILE A 3 -6.88 -3.63 16.63
N ALA A 4 -6.29 -4.68 16.07
CA ALA A 4 -5.70 -5.75 16.86
C ALA A 4 -4.51 -6.40 16.17
N LYS A 5 -3.56 -6.91 16.95
CA LYS A 5 -2.45 -7.71 16.46
C LYS A 5 -2.31 -8.98 17.29
N ALA A 6 -2.28 -10.14 16.63
CA ALA A 6 -2.14 -11.44 17.30
C ALA A 6 -3.15 -11.66 18.46
N GLY A 7 -4.38 -11.20 18.28
CA GLY A 7 -5.45 -11.29 19.28
C GLY A 7 -5.41 -10.21 20.38
N GLN A 8 -4.39 -9.35 20.42
CA GLN A 8 -4.31 -8.22 21.34
C GLN A 8 -4.96 -6.99 20.74
N ARG A 9 -5.96 -6.43 21.43
CA ARG A 9 -6.60 -5.17 21.03
C ARG A 9 -5.62 -4.01 21.23
N ILE A 10 -5.58 -3.11 20.25
CA ILE A 10 -4.77 -1.90 20.25
C ILE A 10 -5.73 -0.71 20.37
N ALA A 11 -5.71 -0.03 21.52
CA ALA A 11 -6.60 1.10 21.81
C ALA A 11 -5.84 2.42 22.07
N SER A 12 -4.51 2.36 22.12
CA SER A 12 -3.64 3.50 22.38
C SER A 12 -2.33 3.38 21.59
N LEU A 13 -1.59 4.49 21.49
CA LEU A 13 -0.26 4.49 20.88
C LEU A 13 0.72 3.58 21.65
N ALA A 14 0.57 3.49 22.98
CA ALA A 14 1.38 2.59 23.79
C ALA A 14 1.08 1.12 23.46
N ASP A 15 -0.19 0.75 23.27
CA ASP A 15 -0.55 -0.60 22.82
C ASP A 15 0.02 -0.90 21.44
N TRP A 16 -0.04 0.08 20.52
CA TRP A 16 0.49 -0.10 19.17
C TRP A 16 1.99 -0.31 19.20
N GLU A 17 2.73 0.51 19.95
CA GLU A 17 4.18 0.36 20.14
C GLU A 17 4.54 -0.98 20.79
N GLN A 18 3.71 -1.47 21.71
CA GLN A 18 3.94 -2.74 22.40
C GLN A 18 3.65 -3.96 21.52
N TYR A 19 2.51 -3.99 20.83
CA TYR A 19 1.98 -5.18 20.16
C TYR A 19 2.24 -5.20 18.65
N ALA A 20 2.42 -4.05 18.03
CA ALA A 20 2.71 -3.91 16.61
C ALA A 20 3.73 -2.79 16.33
N PRO A 21 4.92 -2.81 16.97
CA PRO A 21 5.95 -1.83 16.70
C PRO A 21 6.42 -1.91 15.25
N PRO A 22 6.89 -0.79 14.68
CA PRO A 22 7.58 -0.82 13.41
C PRO A 22 8.81 -1.71 13.52
N LYS A 23 9.25 -2.27 12.39
CA LYS A 23 10.41 -3.18 12.31
C LYS A 23 11.68 -2.65 13.00
N SER A 24 11.84 -1.34 13.09
CA SER A 24 12.90 -0.71 13.87
C SER A 24 12.31 0.32 14.83
N PRO A 25 12.65 0.27 16.14
CA PRO A 25 12.16 1.25 17.13
C PRO A 25 12.48 2.70 16.76
N ARG A 26 13.59 2.94 16.04
CA ARG A 26 13.98 4.27 15.55
C ARG A 26 13.00 4.89 14.55
N HIS A 27 12.07 4.11 14.02
CA HIS A 27 11.02 4.60 13.11
C HIS A 27 9.79 5.12 13.88
N TRP A 28 9.67 4.82 15.18
CA TRP A 28 8.58 5.27 16.04
C TRP A 28 8.83 6.69 16.55
N VAL A 29 8.74 7.66 15.64
CA VAL A 29 9.11 9.07 15.90
C VAL A 29 7.94 9.97 15.53
N ASP A 30 7.68 11.00 16.33
CA ASP A 30 6.66 11.99 16.01
C ASP A 30 6.98 12.70 14.68
N GLY A 31 5.94 12.94 13.89
CA GLY A 31 6.06 13.51 12.56
C GLY A 31 6.51 12.52 11.47
N ARG A 32 6.66 11.22 11.79
CA ARG A 32 7.04 10.15 10.86
C ARG A 32 5.92 9.12 10.69
N SER A 33 5.88 8.50 9.52
CA SER A 33 4.77 7.68 9.02
C SER A 33 4.27 6.63 10.01
N ALA A 34 5.16 5.84 10.61
CA ALA A 34 4.77 4.76 11.51
C ALA A 34 3.96 5.24 12.73
N LYS A 35 4.33 6.37 13.34
CA LYS A 35 3.63 6.90 14.51
C LYS A 35 2.40 7.71 14.10
N GLU A 36 2.47 8.43 12.98
CA GLU A 36 1.33 9.21 12.48
C GLU A 36 0.18 8.32 11.98
N VAL A 37 0.47 7.18 11.33
CA VAL A 37 -0.58 6.23 10.95
C VAL A 37 -1.24 5.63 12.18
N ALA A 38 -0.47 5.23 13.20
CA ALA A 38 -1.04 4.75 14.44
C ALA A 38 -1.95 5.81 15.08
N ARG A 39 -1.50 7.07 15.13
CA ARG A 39 -2.27 8.19 15.69
C ARG A 39 -3.57 8.43 14.92
N ALA A 40 -3.49 8.47 13.59
CA ALA A 40 -4.65 8.74 12.74
C ALA A 40 -5.72 7.65 12.84
N TRP A 41 -5.31 6.38 12.84
CA TRP A 41 -6.25 5.26 12.90
C TRP A 41 -6.77 4.97 14.31
N LEU A 42 -6.06 5.43 15.36
CA LEU A 42 -6.54 5.38 16.75
C LEU A 42 -7.39 6.58 17.14
N GLU A 43 -7.48 7.61 16.30
CA GLU A 43 -8.36 8.75 16.52
C GLU A 43 -9.82 8.29 16.72
N GLY A 44 -10.55 8.97 17.59
CA GLY A 44 -11.89 8.54 17.98
C GLY A 44 -11.93 7.23 18.78
N GLY A 45 -10.79 6.71 19.25
CA GLY A 45 -10.69 5.47 20.03
C GLY A 45 -10.53 4.21 19.18
N GLY A 46 -10.14 4.35 17.90
CA GLY A 46 -9.91 3.23 16.99
C GLY A 46 -11.19 2.51 16.55
N ILE A 47 -12.34 3.20 16.63
CA ILE A 47 -13.65 2.70 16.18
C ILE A 47 -14.08 3.30 14.84
N THR A 48 -13.55 4.47 14.48
CA THR A 48 -13.82 5.16 13.21
C THR A 48 -12.56 5.17 12.35
N MET A 49 -12.70 4.92 11.05
CA MET A 49 -11.60 5.17 10.11
C MET A 49 -11.27 6.66 10.05
N PRO A 50 -10.03 7.04 9.67
CA PRO A 50 -9.68 8.43 9.40
C PRO A 50 -10.66 9.10 8.42
N GLN A 51 -11.04 10.35 8.70
CA GLN A 51 -12.06 11.07 7.92
C GLN A 51 -11.69 11.19 6.44
N GLU A 52 -10.43 11.43 6.14
CA GLU A 52 -9.89 11.51 4.78
C GLU A 52 -10.04 10.20 4.01
N VAL A 53 -9.96 9.05 4.69
CA VAL A 53 -10.19 7.72 4.10
C VAL A 53 -11.67 7.52 3.83
N LEU A 54 -12.54 7.88 4.79
CA LEU A 54 -14.00 7.81 4.62
C LEU A 54 -14.48 8.70 3.47
N ALA A 55 -13.95 9.92 3.38
CA ALA A 55 -14.26 10.87 2.31
C ALA A 55 -13.89 10.29 0.94
N MET A 56 -12.66 9.77 0.79
CA MET A 56 -12.20 9.11 -0.43
C MET A 56 -13.10 7.93 -0.83
N LEU A 57 -13.47 7.06 0.12
CA LEU A 57 -14.36 5.93 -0.14
C LEU A 57 -15.74 6.40 -0.61
N SER A 58 -16.35 7.34 0.11
CA SER A 58 -17.68 7.89 -0.25
C SER A 58 -17.70 8.63 -1.60
N GLY A 59 -16.54 9.11 -2.06
CA GLY A 59 -16.40 9.77 -3.36
C GLY A 59 -16.36 8.82 -4.55
N HIS A 60 -16.27 7.50 -4.35
CA HIS A 60 -16.08 6.54 -5.43
C HIS A 60 -17.27 5.56 -5.55
N PRO A 61 -17.90 5.41 -6.74
CA PRO A 61 -19.18 4.69 -6.91
C PRO A 61 -19.12 3.17 -6.70
N ARG A 62 -17.93 2.63 -6.46
CA ARG A 62 -17.70 1.21 -6.13
C ARG A 62 -17.65 0.95 -4.62
N PHE A 63 -17.87 1.96 -3.79
CA PHE A 63 -17.88 1.88 -2.34
C PHE A 63 -19.10 2.63 -1.79
N ASP A 64 -19.61 2.14 -0.66
CA ASP A 64 -20.76 2.73 0.03
C ASP A 64 -20.44 2.93 1.52
N GLY A 65 -21.45 3.34 2.29
CA GLY A 65 -21.37 3.47 3.74
C GLY A 65 -20.81 2.21 4.42
N LEU A 66 -19.84 2.44 5.29
CA LEU A 66 -19.15 1.40 6.05
C LEU A 66 -20.11 0.69 7.02
N LEU A 67 -20.23 -0.63 6.90
CA LEU A 67 -21.02 -1.47 7.81
C LEU A 67 -20.17 -2.01 8.95
N SER A 68 -18.99 -2.53 8.63
CA SER A 68 -18.01 -3.04 9.58
C SER A 68 -16.60 -2.87 9.06
N TRP A 69 -15.65 -2.83 9.97
CA TRP A 69 -14.24 -2.97 9.66
C TRP A 69 -13.45 -3.51 10.84
N ASP A 70 -12.33 -4.14 10.56
CA ASP A 70 -11.29 -4.47 11.53
C ASP A 70 -9.92 -4.25 10.87
N ALA A 71 -8.90 -3.99 11.68
CA ALA A 71 -7.57 -3.72 11.17
C ALA A 71 -6.45 -4.43 11.93
N GLU A 72 -5.43 -4.82 11.17
CA GLU A 72 -4.21 -5.45 11.66
C GLU A 72 -3.00 -4.60 11.25
N PRO A 73 -2.32 -3.95 12.20
CA PRO A 73 -1.08 -3.23 11.91
C PRO A 73 0.06 -4.19 11.53
N GLU A 74 1.05 -3.71 10.77
CA GLU A 74 2.26 -4.47 10.39
C GLU A 74 1.91 -5.84 9.78
N ALA A 75 0.89 -5.86 8.92
CA ALA A 75 0.29 -7.08 8.37
C ALA A 75 1.19 -7.69 7.28
N ARG A 76 1.38 -9.01 7.35
CA ARG A 76 2.29 -9.74 6.45
C ARG A 76 1.52 -10.32 5.26
N LEU A 77 1.58 -9.63 4.13
CA LEU A 77 0.88 -9.98 2.89
C LEU A 77 1.79 -10.78 1.96
N ARG A 78 1.59 -12.10 1.93
CA ARG A 78 2.32 -12.99 1.01
C ARG A 78 1.63 -13.04 -0.36
N PHE A 79 2.39 -12.76 -1.42
CA PHE A 79 1.92 -12.77 -2.80
C PHE A 79 2.64 -13.80 -3.70
N ASP A 80 3.67 -14.47 -3.20
CA ASP A 80 4.37 -15.56 -3.89
C ASP A 80 4.78 -16.69 -2.95
N ALA A 81 5.19 -17.81 -3.55
CA ALA A 81 5.64 -19.01 -2.85
C ALA A 81 7.14 -18.99 -2.49
N PHE A 82 7.87 -17.93 -2.85
CA PHE A 82 9.30 -17.90 -2.62
C PHE A 82 9.61 -17.68 -1.12
N PRO A 83 10.69 -18.30 -0.61
CA PRO A 83 11.12 -18.08 0.76
C PRO A 83 11.53 -16.62 1.00
N GLY A 84 11.54 -16.23 2.26
CA GLY A 84 11.89 -14.88 2.70
C GLY A 84 10.71 -14.08 3.24
N GLU A 85 11.01 -12.81 3.55
CA GLU A 85 10.05 -11.88 4.13
C GLU A 85 8.92 -11.56 3.12
N PRO A 86 7.65 -11.72 3.50
CA PRO A 86 6.52 -11.27 2.70
C PRO A 86 6.48 -9.73 2.67
N ARG A 87 5.54 -9.15 1.92
CA ARG A 87 5.29 -7.71 1.99
C ARG A 87 4.65 -7.38 3.33
N ASN A 88 5.27 -6.52 4.14
CA ASN A 88 4.64 -6.01 5.37
C ASN A 88 3.90 -4.73 5.03
N SER A 89 2.58 -4.68 5.14
CA SER A 89 1.77 -3.44 5.03
C SER A 89 1.72 -2.75 6.38
N ASP A 90 1.78 -1.42 6.43
CA ASP A 90 1.72 -0.68 7.70
C ASP A 90 0.40 -0.93 8.43
N LEU A 91 -0.70 -1.02 7.69
CA LEU A 91 -2.00 -1.44 8.20
C LEU A 91 -2.78 -2.22 7.15
N LEU A 92 -3.34 -3.35 7.53
CA LEU A 92 -4.35 -4.05 6.74
C LEU A 92 -5.72 -3.79 7.34
N VAL A 93 -6.68 -3.41 6.52
CA VAL A 93 -8.06 -3.17 6.93
C VAL A 93 -8.97 -4.10 6.13
N ILE A 94 -9.86 -4.78 6.83
CA ILE A 94 -10.91 -5.60 6.23
C ILE A 94 -12.21 -4.89 6.56
N ALA A 95 -12.98 -4.56 5.53
CA ALA A 95 -14.18 -3.76 5.67
C ALA A 95 -15.33 -4.37 4.86
N ASP A 96 -16.55 -4.05 5.27
CA ASP A 96 -17.77 -4.41 4.57
C ASP A 96 -18.61 -3.17 4.32
N ASP A 97 -19.22 -3.13 3.13
CA ASP A 97 -20.25 -2.18 2.75
C ASP A 97 -21.42 -2.92 2.07
N SER A 98 -22.38 -2.19 1.49
CA SER A 98 -23.53 -2.77 0.79
C SER A 98 -23.18 -3.60 -0.46
N PHE A 99 -21.98 -3.42 -1.02
CA PHE A 99 -21.46 -4.22 -2.15
C PHE A 99 -20.66 -5.45 -1.68
N GLY A 100 -20.48 -5.64 -0.38
CA GLY A 100 -19.83 -6.81 0.25
C GLY A 100 -18.44 -6.51 0.83
N PRO A 101 -17.60 -7.54 1.05
CA PRO A 101 -16.30 -7.36 1.67
C PRO A 101 -15.28 -6.73 0.72
N TYR A 102 -14.46 -5.83 1.26
CA TYR A 102 -13.30 -5.25 0.60
C TYR A 102 -12.14 -5.09 1.58
N LEU A 103 -10.96 -4.85 1.04
CA LEU A 103 -9.72 -4.78 1.80
C LEU A 103 -8.95 -3.51 1.46
N LEU A 104 -8.33 -2.88 2.46
CA LEU A 104 -7.36 -1.80 2.26
C LEU A 104 -6.00 -2.26 2.77
N ALA A 105 -5.01 -2.33 1.89
CA ALA A 105 -3.61 -2.41 2.25
C ALA A 105 -3.05 -0.98 2.31
N VAL A 106 -2.89 -0.47 3.52
CA VAL A 106 -2.43 0.90 3.77
C VAL A 106 -0.91 0.91 3.82
N GLU A 107 -0.35 1.85 3.07
CA GLU A 107 1.04 2.27 3.13
C GLU A 107 1.09 3.71 3.64
N ALA A 108 1.62 3.89 4.85
CA ALA A 108 1.84 5.19 5.44
C ALA A 108 3.10 5.82 4.85
N LYS A 109 3.04 7.12 4.54
CA LYS A 109 4.20 7.89 4.10
C LYS A 109 4.28 9.21 4.84
N ALA A 110 5.45 9.58 5.32
CA ALA A 110 5.74 10.96 5.65
C ALA A 110 6.39 11.58 4.42
N ASP A 111 7.72 11.58 4.32
CA ASP A 111 8.47 12.11 3.17
C ASP A 111 9.52 11.13 2.63
N GLU A 112 9.56 9.91 3.14
CA GLU A 112 10.39 8.82 2.66
C GLU A 112 9.95 8.36 1.27
N THR A 113 10.89 7.89 0.45
CA THR A 113 10.56 7.34 -0.87
C THR A 113 9.78 6.02 -0.75
N TYR A 114 9.23 5.56 -1.88
CA TYR A 114 8.81 4.16 -2.05
C TYR A 114 10.00 3.20 -2.25
N GLY A 115 11.17 3.52 -1.69
CA GLY A 115 12.40 2.75 -1.81
C GLY A 115 13.01 2.74 -3.21
N ASP A 116 13.70 1.64 -3.51
CA ASP A 116 14.46 1.42 -4.74
C ASP A 116 13.56 1.22 -5.97
N THR A 117 14.10 1.52 -7.14
CA THR A 117 13.41 1.24 -8.41
C THR A 117 13.51 -0.24 -8.78
N LEU A 118 12.71 -0.70 -9.74
CA LEU A 118 12.83 -2.06 -10.29
C LEU A 118 14.21 -2.31 -10.88
N ALA A 119 14.83 -1.32 -11.52
CA ALA A 119 16.18 -1.45 -12.05
C ALA A 119 17.22 -1.67 -10.95
N ASP A 120 17.16 -0.88 -9.87
CA ASP A 120 18.05 -0.99 -8.71
C ASP A 120 17.92 -2.38 -8.05
N VAL A 121 16.67 -2.82 -7.83
CA VAL A 121 16.39 -4.12 -7.19
C VAL A 121 16.81 -5.28 -8.09
N LEU A 122 16.68 -5.14 -9.42
CA LEU A 122 17.14 -6.15 -10.38
C LEU A 122 18.67 -6.24 -10.41
N ALA A 123 19.38 -5.11 -10.43
CA ALA A 123 20.83 -5.09 -10.38
C ALA A 123 21.34 -5.78 -9.11
N ALA A 124 20.79 -5.44 -7.95
CA ALA A 124 21.14 -6.10 -6.69
C ALA A 124 20.77 -7.60 -6.68
N ALA A 125 19.69 -7.99 -7.34
CA ALA A 125 19.29 -9.39 -7.47
C ALA A 125 20.23 -10.20 -8.37
N LEU A 126 20.80 -9.59 -9.40
CA LEU A 126 21.81 -10.20 -10.27
C LEU A 126 23.10 -10.48 -9.51
N GLU A 127 23.63 -9.49 -8.79
CA GLU A 127 24.82 -9.67 -7.94
C GLU A 127 24.61 -10.79 -6.91
N GLN A 128 23.45 -10.77 -6.22
CA GLN A 128 23.12 -11.83 -5.27
C GLN A 128 22.96 -13.21 -5.93
N ARG A 129 22.57 -13.29 -7.21
CA ARG A 129 22.43 -14.56 -7.92
C ARG A 129 23.77 -15.18 -8.28
N ILE A 130 24.81 -14.36 -8.46
CA ILE A 130 26.19 -14.80 -8.64
C ILE A 130 26.70 -15.44 -7.35
N GLU A 131 26.48 -14.80 -6.20
CA GLU A 131 26.88 -15.32 -4.89
C GLU A 131 26.02 -16.52 -4.43
N ASN A 132 24.72 -16.47 -4.70
CA ASN A 132 23.76 -17.49 -4.32
C ASN A 132 22.88 -17.91 -5.51
N PRO A 133 23.28 -18.98 -6.22
CA PRO A 133 22.52 -19.49 -7.35
C PRO A 133 21.10 -20.01 -7.06
N ARG A 134 20.67 -20.03 -5.79
CA ARG A 134 19.30 -20.42 -5.41
C ARG A 134 18.39 -19.22 -5.13
N SER A 135 18.90 -17.99 -5.27
CA SER A 135 18.09 -16.78 -5.09
C SER A 135 16.99 -16.68 -6.13
N ASN A 136 15.75 -16.45 -5.67
CA ASN A 136 14.56 -16.27 -6.50
C ASN A 136 14.19 -14.80 -6.71
N ARG A 137 15.05 -13.84 -6.32
CA ARG A 137 14.71 -12.41 -6.42
C ARG A 137 14.46 -11.96 -7.85
N ILE A 138 15.23 -12.46 -8.83
CA ILE A 138 15.00 -12.15 -10.25
C ILE A 138 13.62 -12.65 -10.70
N ALA A 139 13.28 -13.90 -10.38
CA ALA A 139 11.97 -14.48 -10.71
C ALA A 139 10.81 -13.75 -10.03
N ARG A 140 11.00 -13.25 -8.79
CA ARG A 140 10.02 -12.41 -8.09
C ARG A 140 9.80 -11.08 -8.81
N ILE A 141 10.87 -10.41 -9.22
CA ILE A 141 10.81 -9.13 -9.93
C ILE A 141 10.07 -9.33 -11.27
N ASP A 142 10.43 -10.37 -12.01
CA ASP A 142 9.79 -10.72 -13.27
C ASP A 142 8.29 -11.05 -13.10
N GLY A 143 7.95 -11.85 -12.10
CA GLY A 143 6.56 -12.17 -11.77
C GLY A 143 5.72 -10.94 -11.40
N LEU A 144 6.28 -10.00 -10.63
CA LEU A 144 5.61 -8.74 -10.28
C LEU A 144 5.40 -7.84 -11.50
N ALA A 145 6.42 -7.70 -12.34
CA ALA A 145 6.33 -6.92 -13.57
C ALA A 145 5.31 -7.53 -14.53
N THR A 146 5.36 -8.85 -14.73
CA THR A 146 4.41 -9.60 -15.56
C THR A 146 2.97 -9.53 -15.04
N LEU A 147 2.78 -9.55 -13.72
CA LEU A 147 1.46 -9.44 -13.10
C LEU A 147 0.82 -8.07 -13.34
N LEU A 148 1.57 -6.98 -13.10
CA LEU A 148 0.99 -5.64 -12.95
C LEU A 148 1.15 -4.75 -14.18
N LEU A 149 2.19 -4.95 -15.00
CA LEU A 149 2.47 -4.04 -16.11
C LEU A 149 1.71 -4.43 -17.37
N ARG A 150 1.10 -3.43 -17.99
CA ARG A 150 0.58 -3.52 -19.35
C ARG A 150 1.69 -3.24 -20.39
N PRO A 151 1.50 -3.63 -21.66
CA PRO A 151 2.37 -3.21 -22.75
C PRO A 151 2.62 -1.70 -22.70
N ARG A 152 3.88 -1.29 -22.87
CA ARG A 152 4.28 0.11 -22.71
C ARG A 152 3.89 0.93 -23.94
N CYS A 153 3.16 2.02 -23.73
CA CYS A 153 2.88 3.02 -24.76
C CYS A 153 3.99 4.08 -24.84
N ALA A 154 4.04 4.84 -25.95
CA ALA A 154 4.94 5.98 -26.06
C ALA A 154 4.64 7.01 -24.95
N GLY A 155 5.70 7.64 -24.40
CA GLY A 155 5.58 8.60 -23.30
C GLY A 155 5.46 7.98 -21.89
N GLN A 156 5.17 6.68 -21.78
CA GLN A 156 5.13 6.01 -20.48
C GLN A 156 6.55 5.61 -19.97
N PRO A 157 6.76 5.62 -18.65
CA PRO A 157 8.05 5.26 -18.04
C PRO A 157 8.42 3.79 -18.32
N LYS A 158 9.71 3.48 -18.31
CA LYS A 158 10.16 2.08 -18.44
C LYS A 158 9.84 1.34 -17.14
N ALA A 159 9.73 0.02 -17.22
CA ALA A 159 9.53 -0.81 -16.03
C ALA A 159 10.59 -0.53 -14.97
N GLY A 160 11.87 -0.44 -15.39
CA GLY A 160 13.01 -0.18 -14.50
C GLY A 160 12.93 1.14 -13.73
N ASP A 161 12.20 2.14 -14.22
CA ASP A 161 12.11 3.47 -13.58
C ASP A 161 11.13 3.48 -12.39
N LEU A 162 10.30 2.44 -12.26
CA LEU A 162 9.20 2.39 -11.31
C LEU A 162 9.64 1.83 -9.96
N ARG A 163 9.04 2.33 -8.87
CA ARG A 163 9.37 1.96 -7.50
C ARG A 163 8.92 0.54 -7.16
N TYR A 164 9.85 -0.33 -6.76
CA TYR A 164 9.59 -1.74 -6.45
C TYR A 164 8.55 -1.93 -5.33
N GLN A 165 8.53 -1.03 -4.35
CA GLN A 165 7.59 -1.10 -3.24
C GLN A 165 6.13 -1.02 -3.70
N LEU A 166 5.81 -0.22 -4.73
CA LEU A 166 4.46 -0.10 -5.27
C LEU A 166 3.97 -1.41 -5.90
N PHE A 167 4.86 -2.17 -6.55
CA PHE A 167 4.53 -3.51 -7.07
C PHE A 167 4.17 -4.47 -5.95
N THR A 168 5.03 -4.56 -4.94
CA THR A 168 4.81 -5.49 -3.81
C THR A 168 3.59 -5.10 -3.00
N ALA A 169 3.28 -3.81 -2.85
CA ALA A 169 2.07 -3.31 -2.20
C ALA A 169 0.80 -3.78 -2.93
N CYS A 170 0.73 -3.56 -4.25
CA CYS A 170 -0.42 -3.96 -5.06
C CYS A 170 -0.57 -5.49 -5.13
N ALA A 171 0.53 -6.22 -5.34
CA ALA A 171 0.51 -7.69 -5.37
C ALA A 171 0.10 -8.28 -4.02
N GLY A 172 0.57 -7.70 -2.90
CA GLY A 172 0.14 -8.06 -1.56
C GLY A 172 -1.36 -7.85 -1.34
N ALA A 173 -1.88 -6.68 -1.73
CA ALA A 173 -3.31 -6.36 -1.63
C ALA A 173 -4.18 -7.34 -2.46
N LEU A 174 -3.81 -7.58 -3.72
CA LEU A 174 -4.48 -8.54 -4.61
C LEU A 174 -4.49 -9.95 -4.04
N ALA A 175 -3.33 -10.45 -3.62
CA ALA A 175 -3.19 -11.81 -3.09
C ALA A 175 -3.98 -11.99 -1.78
N GLU A 176 -3.98 -10.98 -0.92
CA GLU A 176 -4.73 -11.00 0.34
C GLU A 176 -6.24 -11.00 0.10
N ALA A 177 -6.73 -10.09 -0.76
CA ALA A 177 -8.15 -10.02 -1.12
C ALA A 177 -8.63 -11.32 -1.76
N HIS A 178 -7.84 -11.90 -2.68
CA HIS A 178 -8.15 -13.19 -3.28
C HIS A 178 -8.25 -14.31 -2.23
N ARG A 179 -7.28 -14.38 -1.30
CA ARG A 179 -7.28 -15.39 -0.23
C ARG A 179 -8.49 -15.27 0.69
N ARG A 180 -8.94 -14.05 0.94
CA ARG A 180 -10.12 -13.72 1.76
C ARG A 180 -11.44 -13.75 0.99
N ARG A 181 -11.40 -13.98 -0.33
CA ARG A 181 -12.56 -13.94 -1.23
C ARG A 181 -13.25 -12.56 -1.23
N SER A 182 -12.49 -11.50 -1.03
CA SER A 182 -12.95 -10.12 -1.20
C SER A 182 -12.85 -9.74 -2.68
N ALA A 183 -13.95 -9.26 -3.26
CA ALA A 183 -13.99 -8.88 -4.67
C ALA A 183 -13.30 -7.54 -4.96
N ARG A 184 -12.99 -6.75 -3.94
CA ARG A 184 -12.38 -5.42 -4.06
C ARG A 184 -11.20 -5.29 -3.13
N ALA A 185 -10.11 -4.72 -3.63
CA ALA A 185 -8.90 -4.42 -2.90
C ALA A 185 -8.46 -2.98 -3.17
N ILE A 186 -7.98 -2.29 -2.15
CA ILE A 186 -7.43 -0.94 -2.25
C ILE A 186 -5.98 -1.00 -1.79
N MET A 187 -5.04 -0.55 -2.62
CA MET A 187 -3.72 -0.12 -2.16
C MET A 187 -3.81 1.37 -1.85
N LEU A 188 -3.77 1.73 -0.57
CA LEU A 188 -3.97 3.10 -0.10
C LEU A 188 -2.64 3.68 0.36
N VAL A 189 -2.22 4.79 -0.26
CA VAL A 189 -1.16 5.64 0.30
C VAL A 189 -1.81 6.64 1.26
N HIS A 190 -1.44 6.58 2.54
CA HIS A 190 -1.83 7.57 3.54
C HIS A 190 -0.62 8.45 3.83
N GLU A 191 -0.59 9.65 3.24
CA GLU A 191 0.51 10.60 3.37
C GLU A 191 0.29 11.58 4.54
N PHE A 192 1.32 11.80 5.36
CA PHE A 192 1.30 12.71 6.50
C PHE A 192 2.24 13.88 6.24
N ILE A 193 1.68 15.09 6.19
CA ILE A 193 2.43 16.33 6.02
C ILE A 193 2.63 16.93 7.40
N THR A 194 3.87 17.04 7.85
CA THR A 194 4.19 17.47 9.22
C THR A 194 5.30 18.52 9.20
N SER A 195 5.60 19.13 10.34
CA SER A 195 6.75 20.04 10.47
C SER A 195 8.10 19.35 10.21
N ALA A 196 8.16 18.02 10.20
CA ALA A 196 9.36 17.23 9.94
C ALA A 196 9.50 16.74 8.48
N THR A 197 8.55 17.10 7.60
CA THR A 197 8.51 16.65 6.20
C THR A 197 8.89 17.75 5.20
N SER A 198 8.96 17.39 3.92
CA SER A 198 9.41 18.28 2.85
C SER A 198 8.47 18.21 1.64
N ASP A 199 7.92 19.36 1.26
CA ASP A 199 7.02 19.51 0.11
C ASP A 199 7.65 19.01 -1.21
N VAL A 200 8.97 19.18 -1.37
CA VAL A 200 9.72 18.66 -2.54
C VAL A 200 9.72 17.12 -2.58
N LYS A 201 9.86 16.47 -1.42
CA LYS A 201 9.85 15.01 -1.34
C LYS A 201 8.43 14.45 -1.51
N HIS A 202 7.42 15.13 -0.98
CA HIS A 202 6.00 14.81 -1.24
C HIS A 202 5.70 14.88 -2.74
N ALA A 203 6.13 15.94 -3.42
CA ALA A 203 5.96 16.09 -4.87
C ALA A 203 6.65 14.95 -5.65
N ARG A 204 7.85 14.52 -5.23
CA ARG A 204 8.54 13.36 -5.81
C ARG A 204 7.74 12.07 -5.61
N ASN A 205 7.23 11.82 -4.41
CA ASN A 205 6.40 10.63 -4.13
C ASN A 205 5.12 10.64 -4.98
N ALA A 206 4.44 11.79 -5.10
CA ALA A 206 3.29 11.93 -5.97
C ALA A 206 3.65 11.64 -7.45
N SER A 207 4.81 12.09 -7.91
CA SER A 207 5.32 11.79 -9.26
C SER A 207 5.61 10.30 -9.47
N ASP A 208 6.23 9.63 -8.50
CA ASP A 208 6.53 8.19 -8.56
C ASP A 208 5.24 7.36 -8.61
N LEU A 209 4.22 7.72 -7.80
CA LEU A 209 2.93 7.06 -7.80
C LEU A 209 2.17 7.26 -9.12
N ARG A 210 2.14 8.48 -9.68
CA ARG A 210 1.54 8.76 -11.00
C ARG A 210 2.24 7.98 -12.12
N SER A 211 3.57 7.90 -12.08
CA SER A 211 4.36 7.13 -13.04
C SER A 211 3.98 5.65 -13.00
N PHE A 212 3.83 5.08 -11.80
CA PHE A 212 3.36 3.71 -11.62
C PHE A 212 1.92 3.51 -12.12
N LEU A 213 1.00 4.42 -11.79
CA LEU A 213 -0.40 4.34 -12.21
C LEU A 213 -0.58 4.38 -13.72
N SER A 214 0.15 5.28 -14.40
CA SER A 214 0.15 5.33 -15.86
C SER A 214 0.52 3.98 -16.51
N ARG A 215 1.38 3.20 -15.84
CA ARG A 215 1.87 1.92 -16.36
C ARG A 215 0.93 0.75 -16.12
N ILE A 216 0.24 0.73 -14.99
CA ILE A 216 -0.71 -0.34 -14.68
C ILE A 216 -2.09 -0.10 -15.30
N SER A 217 -2.46 1.17 -15.55
CA SER A 217 -3.69 1.54 -16.26
C SER A 217 -3.59 1.25 -17.76
N GLY A 218 -2.37 1.35 -18.33
CA GLY A 218 -2.14 1.26 -19.77
C GLY A 218 -2.66 2.47 -20.54
N GLN A 219 -3.01 3.55 -19.83
CA GLN A 219 -3.44 4.81 -20.41
C GLN A 219 -2.30 5.82 -20.37
N GLY A 220 -2.53 7.02 -20.90
CA GLY A 220 -1.58 8.13 -20.80
C GLY A 220 -1.35 8.58 -19.35
N GLU A 221 -1.00 9.85 -19.18
CA GLU A 221 -0.81 10.41 -17.83
C GLU A 221 -2.08 10.20 -16.99
N THR A 222 -1.94 9.43 -15.91
CA THR A 222 -3.01 9.19 -14.94
C THR A 222 -2.79 10.17 -13.80
N LEU A 223 -3.70 11.13 -13.66
CA LEU A 223 -3.72 12.02 -12.50
C LEU A 223 -4.39 11.29 -11.34
N LEU A 224 -3.78 11.40 -10.16
CA LEU A 224 -4.37 10.97 -8.90
C LEU A 224 -4.16 12.12 -7.92
N HIS A 225 -5.25 12.78 -7.54
CA HIS A 225 -5.24 13.81 -6.52
C HIS A 225 -5.46 13.22 -5.13
N ASP A 226 -5.18 14.02 -4.10
CA ASP A 226 -5.45 13.62 -2.72
C ASP A 226 -6.96 13.47 -2.51
N GLY A 227 -7.37 12.36 -1.90
CA GLY A 227 -8.77 12.00 -1.70
C GLY A 227 -9.39 11.22 -2.86
N GLU A 228 -8.62 10.83 -3.87
CA GLU A 228 -9.12 10.07 -5.02
C GLU A 228 -8.75 8.58 -4.97
N LEU A 229 -9.54 7.79 -5.70
CA LEU A 229 -9.30 6.37 -5.99
C LEU A 229 -9.26 6.18 -7.51
N GLN A 230 -8.22 5.50 -7.99
CA GLN A 230 -8.09 5.10 -9.39
C GLN A 230 -8.33 3.59 -9.53
N GLY A 231 -9.12 3.20 -10.53
CA GLY A 231 -9.51 1.81 -10.77
C GLY A 231 -10.95 1.71 -11.31
N PRO A 232 -11.51 0.49 -11.41
CA PRO A 232 -10.88 -0.78 -11.05
C PRO A 232 -9.81 -1.21 -12.06
N PHE A 233 -8.72 -1.76 -11.56
CA PHE A 233 -7.73 -2.50 -12.33
C PHE A 233 -7.94 -4.00 -12.09
N VAL A 234 -8.06 -4.78 -13.16
CA VAL A 234 -8.21 -6.23 -13.08
C VAL A 234 -6.98 -6.89 -13.70
N PHE A 235 -6.45 -7.89 -13.02
CA PHE A 235 -5.27 -8.64 -13.44
C PHE A 235 -5.64 -10.12 -13.59
N PRO A 236 -5.31 -10.81 -14.71
CA PRO A 236 -5.81 -12.15 -15.00
C PRO A 236 -5.57 -13.21 -13.89
N PRO A 237 -4.41 -13.26 -13.20
CA PRO A 237 -4.20 -14.20 -12.09
C PRO A 237 -5.17 -14.00 -10.91
N TYR A 238 -5.79 -12.82 -10.83
CA TYR A 238 -6.74 -12.40 -9.81
C TYR A 238 -8.02 -11.84 -10.44
N ALA A 239 -8.53 -12.45 -11.51
CA ALA A 239 -9.65 -11.91 -12.29
C ALA A 239 -10.94 -11.63 -11.50
N GLY A 240 -11.11 -12.24 -10.32
CA GLY A 240 -12.23 -11.99 -9.40
C GLY A 240 -12.00 -10.85 -8.41
N VAL A 241 -10.89 -10.10 -8.51
CA VAL A 241 -10.55 -8.99 -7.61
C VAL A 241 -10.35 -7.71 -8.42
N GLU A 242 -11.13 -6.69 -8.10
CA GLU A 242 -10.95 -5.32 -8.56
C GLU A 242 -9.92 -4.61 -7.66
N LEU A 243 -8.77 -4.21 -8.21
CA LEU A 243 -7.80 -3.38 -7.49
C LEU A 243 -8.09 -1.91 -7.73
N PHE A 244 -8.09 -1.14 -6.65
CA PHE A 244 -8.05 0.32 -6.66
C PHE A 244 -6.75 0.79 -6.03
N VAL A 245 -6.27 1.94 -6.48
CA VAL A 245 -5.12 2.63 -5.88
C VAL A 245 -5.56 4.02 -5.48
N GLY A 246 -5.45 4.34 -4.20
CA GLY A 246 -5.87 5.63 -3.65
C GLY A 246 -4.72 6.35 -2.97
N LYS A 247 -4.85 7.67 -2.86
CA LYS A 247 -3.98 8.51 -2.06
C LYS A 247 -4.83 9.44 -1.22
N VAL A 248 -4.56 9.49 0.07
CA VAL A 248 -5.10 10.51 0.99
C VAL A 248 -3.94 11.22 1.67
N ALA A 249 -4.16 12.47 2.06
CA ALA A 249 -3.19 13.25 2.79
C ALA A 249 -3.82 13.82 4.07
N ARG A 250 -3.06 13.77 5.17
CA ARG A 250 -3.38 14.44 6.42
C ARG A 250 -2.34 15.52 6.68
N ASN A 251 -2.79 16.78 6.71
CA ASN A 251 -1.92 17.90 7.04
C ASN A 251 -1.95 18.19 8.55
N LEU A 252 -0.77 18.07 9.17
CA LEU A 252 -0.51 18.26 10.60
C LEU A 252 0.44 19.44 10.86
N ARG A 253 0.79 20.20 9.81
CA ARG A 253 1.61 21.41 9.88
C ARG A 253 0.74 22.66 10.10
#